data_AF-T0N2I5-F1
#
_entry.id   AF-T0N2I5-F1
#
_cell.length_a   1.000
_cell.length_b   1.000
_cell.length_c   1.000
_cell.angle_alpha   90.00
_cell.angle_beta   90.00
_cell.angle_gamma   90.00
#
_symmetry.space_group_name_H-M   'P 1'
#
loop_
_entity.id
_entity.type
_entity.pdbx_description
1 polymer ?
#
loop_
_entity_poly.entity_id
_entity_poly.type
_entity_poly.pdbx_seq_one_letter_code
_entity_poly.pdbx_strand_id
1 'polypeptide(L)'
;MRLQSINEFNGFDFDKTISVDMQVEVMFELLYKVLDEGTIKARTVKYKLQKYINSKDVYKRLYALNKIVTNGKGVEITPNSSNALEVLQATSKALSDVVAKRYVQNKIETQVEQYLMEKQDKYVDELRLGILKKQKGPENAKTLKKIC
;
A
#
# COMPACT_ATOMS: atom_id res chain seq x y z
N MET A 1 16.92 -32.37 5.31
CA MET A 1 15.60 -33.00 5.04
C MET A 1 14.52 -32.24 5.81
N ARG A 2 13.96 -31.17 5.22
CA ARG A 2 12.69 -30.51 5.60
C ARG A 2 12.41 -29.31 4.67
N LEU A 3 12.30 -29.60 3.38
CA LEU A 3 11.81 -28.66 2.35
C LEU A 3 10.68 -29.28 1.52
N GLN A 4 9.92 -30.22 2.11
CA GLN A 4 8.80 -30.88 1.42
C GLN A 4 7.42 -30.43 1.93
N SER A 5 7.32 -29.58 2.96
CA SER A 5 6.02 -29.18 3.51
C SER A 5 5.39 -27.94 2.85
N ILE A 6 6.01 -27.35 1.82
CA ILE A 6 5.47 -26.14 1.16
C ILE A 6 4.73 -26.49 -0.16
N ASN A 7 5.00 -27.67 -0.74
CA ASN A 7 4.46 -28.03 -2.06
C ASN A 7 3.18 -28.90 -2.06
N GLU A 8 2.66 -29.29 -0.89
CA GLU A 8 1.39 -30.04 -0.80
C GLU A 8 0.15 -29.16 -0.65
N PHE A 9 0.28 -27.83 -0.70
CA PHE A 9 -0.86 -26.91 -0.66
C PHE A 9 -1.39 -26.48 -2.04
N ASN A 10 -0.69 -26.82 -3.12
CA ASN A 10 -1.02 -26.36 -4.48
C ASN A 10 -2.12 -27.16 -5.20
N GLY A 11 -2.76 -28.12 -4.51
CA GLY A 11 -3.76 -29.02 -5.10
C GLY A 11 -5.11 -29.06 -4.38
N PHE A 12 -5.34 -28.23 -3.37
CA PHE A 12 -6.67 -28.11 -2.77
C PHE A 12 -7.43 -27.04 -3.56
N ASP A 13 -8.45 -27.47 -4.31
CA ASP A 13 -9.38 -26.63 -5.04
C ASP A 13 -10.22 -25.81 -4.02
N PHE A 14 -9.56 -24.82 -3.41
CA PHE A 14 -10.09 -23.95 -2.35
C PHE A 14 -11.34 -23.22 -2.84
N ASP A 15 -11.43 -22.98 -4.15
CA ASP A 15 -12.53 -22.35 -4.87
C ASP A 15 -13.86 -23.10 -4.71
N LYS A 16 -13.85 -24.42 -4.50
CA LYS A 16 -15.09 -25.23 -4.30
C LYS A 16 -15.52 -25.40 -2.85
N THR A 17 -14.62 -25.18 -1.89
CA THR A 17 -14.89 -25.49 -0.48
C THR A 17 -15.28 -24.24 0.33
N ILE A 18 -14.83 -23.05 -0.08
CA ILE A 18 -15.17 -21.80 0.57
C ILE A 18 -16.45 -21.21 -0.04
N SER A 19 -17.45 -20.97 0.81
CA SER A 19 -18.67 -20.25 0.43
C SER A 19 -18.34 -18.87 -0.17
N VAL A 20 -19.07 -18.46 -1.22
CA VAL A 20 -18.92 -17.14 -1.87
C VAL A 20 -18.94 -16.00 -0.84
N ASP A 21 -19.72 -16.13 0.23
CA ASP A 21 -19.78 -15.14 1.30
C ASP A 21 -18.46 -14.97 2.05
N MET A 22 -17.81 -16.08 2.43
CA MET A 22 -16.50 -16.06 3.08
C MET A 22 -15.43 -15.48 2.15
N GLN A 23 -15.46 -15.82 0.86
CA GLN A 23 -14.50 -15.26 -0.10
C GLN A 23 -14.65 -13.74 -0.21
N VAL A 24 -15.90 -13.25 -0.29
CA VAL A 24 -16.19 -11.81 -0.32
C VAL A 24 -15.72 -11.13 0.96
N GLU A 25 -15.93 -11.73 2.12
CA GLU A 25 -15.49 -11.19 3.41
C GLU A 25 -13.98 -11.06 3.51
N VAL A 26 -13.23 -12.11 3.17
CA VAL A 26 -11.76 -12.08 3.15
C VAL A 26 -11.25 -11.01 2.18
N MET A 27 -11.88 -10.85 1.01
CA MET A 27 -11.50 -9.79 0.08
C MET A 27 -11.78 -8.38 0.62
N PHE A 28 -12.85 -8.20 1.41
CA PHE A 28 -13.08 -6.94 2.11
C PHE A 28 -12.00 -6.67 3.15
N GLU A 29 -11.62 -7.67 3.95
CA GLU A 29 -10.53 -7.52 4.92
C GLU A 29 -9.20 -7.14 4.25
N LEU A 30 -8.85 -7.82 3.15
CA LEU A 30 -7.66 -7.50 2.37
C LEU A 30 -7.74 -6.10 1.78
N LEU A 31 -8.91 -5.68 1.29
CA LEU A 31 -9.12 -4.33 0.80
C LEU A 31 -8.83 -3.28 1.88
N TYR A 32 -9.33 -3.47 3.10
CA TYR A 32 -9.10 -2.57 4.23
C TYR A 32 -7.63 -2.53 4.69
N LYS A 33 -6.87 -3.62 4.48
CA LYS A 33 -5.43 -3.66 4.79
C LYS A 33 -4.59 -2.95 3.73
N VAL A 34 -5.02 -2.93 2.47
CA VAL A 34 -4.24 -2.42 1.34
C VAL A 34 -4.56 -0.97 1.04
N LEU A 35 -5.84 -0.60 1.11
CA LEU A 35 -6.31 0.76 0.85
C LEU A 35 -6.62 1.49 2.14
N ASP A 36 -6.23 2.76 2.19
CA ASP A 36 -6.58 3.64 3.29
C ASP A 36 -8.10 3.82 3.41
N GLU A 37 -8.61 3.89 4.64
CA GLU A 37 -10.03 4.05 4.92
C GLU A 37 -10.64 5.27 4.20
N GLY A 38 -9.87 6.36 4.09
CA GLY A 38 -10.26 7.56 3.34
C GLY A 38 -10.48 7.28 1.86
N THR A 39 -9.63 6.46 1.25
CA THR A 39 -9.77 6.05 -0.17
C THR A 39 -11.02 5.19 -0.37
N ILE A 40 -11.29 4.27 0.55
CA ILE A 40 -12.47 3.40 0.49
C ILE A 40 -13.74 4.23 0.66
N LYS A 41 -13.80 5.15 1.64
CA LYS A 41 -14.93 6.07 1.85
C LYS A 41 -15.15 6.96 0.64
N ALA A 42 -14.09 7.56 0.09
CA ALA A 42 -14.18 8.42 -1.09
C ALA A 42 -14.76 7.67 -2.30
N ARG A 43 -14.29 6.45 -2.58
CA ARG A 43 -14.82 5.61 -3.66
C ARG A 43 -16.27 5.18 -3.40
N THR A 44 -16.60 4.84 -2.15
CA THR A 44 -17.95 4.47 -1.75
C THR A 44 -18.96 5.60 -1.98
N VAL A 45 -18.60 6.83 -1.60
CA VAL A 45 -19.46 8.01 -1.82
C VAL A 45 -19.55 8.34 -3.31
N LYS A 46 -18.41 8.35 -4.02
CA LYS A 46 -18.34 8.66 -5.45
C LYS A 46 -19.24 7.77 -6.30
N TYR A 47 -19.27 6.47 -5.99
CA TYR A 47 -20.05 5.48 -6.72
C TYR A 47 -21.39 5.13 -6.04
N LYS A 48 -21.79 5.87 -5.00
CA LYS A 48 -23.06 5.67 -4.26
C LYS A 48 -23.25 4.22 -3.75
N LEU A 49 -22.18 3.60 -3.26
CA LEU A 49 -22.15 2.18 -2.89
C LEU A 49 -22.61 1.88 -1.46
N GLN A 50 -22.95 2.89 -0.65
CA GLN A 50 -23.32 2.72 0.76
C GLN A 50 -24.44 1.69 0.98
N LYS A 51 -25.45 1.69 0.09
CA LYS A 51 -26.58 0.75 0.16
C LYS A 51 -26.17 -0.70 -0.16
N TYR A 52 -25.10 -0.88 -0.93
CA TYR A 52 -24.63 -2.19 -1.40
C TYR A 52 -23.66 -2.83 -0.40
N ILE A 53 -22.83 -2.01 0.26
CA ILE A 53 -21.90 -2.49 1.31
C ILE A 53 -22.66 -3.01 2.53
N ASN A 54 -23.72 -2.31 2.95
CA ASN A 54 -24.51 -2.69 4.12
C ASN A 54 -25.65 -3.68 3.80
N SER A 55 -25.68 -4.20 2.57
CA SER A 55 -26.70 -5.15 2.16
C SER A 55 -26.43 -6.53 2.74
N LYS A 56 -27.49 -7.27 3.13
CA LYS A 56 -27.40 -8.69 3.52
C LYS A 56 -27.13 -9.63 2.34
N ASP A 57 -27.31 -9.12 1.13
CA ASP A 57 -27.12 -9.87 -0.12
C ASP A 57 -25.65 -9.88 -0.53
N VAL A 58 -25.07 -11.09 -0.60
CA VAL A 58 -23.67 -11.34 -0.96
C VAL A 58 -23.33 -10.80 -2.35
N TYR A 59 -24.26 -10.88 -3.30
CA TYR A 59 -24.02 -10.42 -4.67
C TYR A 59 -23.93 -8.89 -4.74
N LYS A 60 -24.71 -8.19 -3.92
CA LYS A 60 -24.62 -6.72 -3.78
C LYS A 60 -23.32 -6.30 -3.09
N ARG A 61 -22.88 -7.05 -2.07
CA ARG A 61 -21.58 -6.84 -1.42
C ARG A 61 -20.42 -7.05 -2.41
N LEU A 62 -20.47 -8.11 -3.21
CA LEU A 62 -19.48 -8.39 -4.27
C LEU A 62 -19.44 -7.28 -5.33
N TYR A 63 -20.60 -6.76 -5.75
CA TYR A 63 -20.67 -5.61 -6.65
C TYR A 63 -19.95 -4.38 -6.08
N ALA A 64 -20.24 -4.05 -4.81
CA ALA A 64 -19.61 -2.92 -4.15
C ALA A 64 -18.09 -3.10 -4.06
N LEU A 65 -17.64 -4.28 -3.66
CA LEU A 65 -16.23 -4.64 -3.58
C LEU A 65 -15.54 -4.43 -4.93
N ASN A 66 -16.09 -5.01 -6.00
CA ASN A 66 -15.53 -4.91 -7.35
C ASN A 66 -15.41 -3.45 -7.80
N LYS A 67 -16.46 -2.63 -7.60
CA LYS A 67 -16.43 -1.20 -7.96
C LYS A 67 -15.42 -0.41 -7.14
N ILE A 68 -15.22 -0.74 -5.86
CA ILE A 68 -14.21 -0.07 -5.02
C ILE A 68 -12.81 -0.43 -5.50
N VAL A 69 -12.52 -1.72 -5.71
CA VAL A 69 -11.19 -2.20 -6.15
C VAL A 69 -10.81 -1.60 -7.51
N THR A 70 -11.72 -1.66 -8.48
CA THR A 70 -11.52 -1.19 -9.86
C THR A 70 -11.70 0.32 -10.05
N ASN A 71 -11.94 1.06 -8.95
CA ASN A 71 -12.18 2.50 -8.97
C ASN A 71 -13.26 2.92 -9.98
N GLY A 72 -14.38 2.19 -10.04
CA GLY A 72 -15.50 2.51 -10.93
C GLY A 72 -15.49 1.81 -12.29
N LYS A 73 -14.35 1.25 -12.73
CA LYS A 73 -14.21 0.62 -14.06
C LYS A 73 -14.65 -0.85 -14.12
N GLY A 74 -15.05 -1.42 -12.99
CA GLY A 74 -15.52 -2.80 -12.88
C GLY A 74 -16.94 -2.99 -13.38
N VAL A 75 -17.57 -4.07 -12.96
CA VAL A 75 -18.88 -4.54 -13.44
C VAL A 75 -19.94 -3.44 -13.31
N GLU A 76 -20.76 -3.23 -14.34
CA GLU A 76 -21.82 -2.21 -14.33
C GLU A 76 -23.09 -2.69 -13.63
N ILE A 77 -23.36 -3.99 -13.71
CA ILE A 77 -24.58 -4.65 -13.21
C ILE A 77 -24.25 -5.49 -11.96
N THR A 78 -25.20 -5.60 -11.02
CA THR A 78 -25.06 -6.51 -9.88
C THR A 78 -24.93 -7.96 -10.38
N PRO A 79 -23.90 -8.71 -9.95
CA PRO A 79 -23.72 -10.10 -10.37
C PRO A 79 -24.89 -10.97 -9.91
N ASN A 80 -25.17 -12.02 -10.66
CA ASN A 80 -26.14 -13.05 -10.32
C ASN A 80 -25.39 -14.35 -9.95
N SER A 81 -26.10 -15.38 -9.49
CA SER A 81 -25.49 -16.65 -9.08
C SER A 81 -24.66 -17.34 -10.18
N SER A 82 -24.96 -17.10 -11.46
CA SER A 82 -24.21 -17.67 -12.60
C SER A 82 -22.89 -16.95 -12.83
N ASN A 83 -22.88 -15.62 -12.68
CA ASN A 83 -21.70 -14.78 -13.00
C ASN A 83 -20.88 -14.42 -11.75
N ALA A 84 -21.35 -14.77 -10.56
CA ALA A 84 -20.69 -14.41 -9.30
C ALA A 84 -19.25 -14.93 -9.23
N LEU A 85 -18.99 -16.15 -9.71
CA LEU A 85 -17.65 -16.75 -9.69
C LEU A 85 -16.68 -15.97 -10.59
N GLU A 86 -17.11 -15.59 -11.80
CA GLU A 86 -16.29 -14.80 -12.72
C GLU A 86 -15.98 -13.41 -12.15
N VAL A 87 -16.99 -12.76 -11.57
CA VAL A 87 -16.80 -11.45 -10.93
C VAL A 87 -15.88 -11.56 -9.72
N LEU A 88 -15.97 -12.63 -8.95
CA LEU A 88 -15.11 -12.90 -7.81
C LEU A 88 -13.64 -13.07 -8.24
N GLN A 89 -13.39 -13.89 -9.27
CA GLN A 89 -12.05 -14.05 -9.85
C GLN A 89 -11.51 -12.74 -10.43
N ALA A 90 -12.32 -11.98 -11.17
CA ALA A 90 -11.93 -10.68 -11.70
C ALA A 90 -11.60 -9.68 -10.58
N THR A 91 -12.36 -9.71 -9.49
CA THR A 91 -12.13 -8.86 -8.30
C THR A 91 -10.83 -9.26 -7.59
N SER A 92 -10.59 -10.57 -7.43
CA SER A 92 -9.35 -11.11 -6.86
C SER A 92 -8.11 -10.65 -7.64
N LYS A 93 -8.16 -10.75 -8.97
CA LYS A 93 -7.09 -10.30 -9.86
C LYS A 93 -6.85 -8.79 -9.72
N ALA A 94 -7.92 -8.00 -9.75
CA ALA A 94 -7.81 -6.55 -9.60
C ALA A 94 -7.27 -6.15 -8.20
N LEU A 95 -7.64 -6.90 -7.15
CA LEU A 95 -7.12 -6.67 -5.80
C LEU A 95 -5.63 -6.99 -5.72
N SER A 96 -5.20 -8.08 -6.34
CA SER A 96 -3.79 -8.47 -6.46
C SER A 96 -2.96 -7.39 -7.17
N ASP A 97 -3.48 -6.82 -8.25
CA ASP A 97 -2.82 -5.72 -8.95
C ASP A 97 -2.68 -4.47 -8.06
N VAL A 98 -3.69 -4.17 -7.25
CA VAL A 98 -3.65 -3.03 -6.30
C VAL A 98 -2.61 -3.28 -5.19
N VAL A 99 -2.57 -4.50 -4.64
CA VAL A 99 -1.57 -4.92 -3.64
C VAL A 99 -0.16 -4.77 -4.21
N ALA A 100 0.07 -5.31 -5.41
CA ALA A 100 1.37 -5.26 -6.07
C ALA A 100 1.82 -3.81 -6.31
N LYS A 101 0.92 -2.95 -6.80
CA LYS A 101 1.20 -1.53 -6.98
C LYS A 101 1.56 -0.84 -5.66
N ARG A 102 0.80 -1.09 -4.60
CA ARG A 102 1.07 -0.50 -3.27
C ARG A 102 2.41 -0.96 -2.72
N TYR A 103 2.77 -2.23 -2.90
CA TYR A 103 4.06 -2.76 -2.48
C TYR A 103 5.23 -2.06 -3.21
N VAL A 104 5.15 -1.91 -4.53
CA VAL A 104 6.18 -1.21 -5.32
C VAL A 104 6.26 0.26 -4.92
N GLN A 105 5.11 0.91 -4.75
CA GLN A 105 5.03 2.31 -4.33
C GLN A 105 5.71 2.53 -2.97
N ASN A 106 5.36 1.71 -1.97
CA ASN A 106 5.97 1.77 -0.64
C ASN A 106 7.49 1.56 -0.70
N LYS A 107 7.97 0.62 -1.51
CA LYS A 107 9.41 0.36 -1.67
C LYS A 107 10.14 1.60 -2.21
N ILE A 108 9.56 2.29 -3.19
CA ILE A 108 10.12 3.53 -3.74
C ILE A 108 10.11 4.64 -2.70
N GLU A 109 9.01 4.81 -1.96
CA GLU A 109 8.90 5.82 -0.89
C GLU A 109 9.97 5.62 0.18
N THR A 110 10.22 4.38 0.62
CA THR A 110 11.29 4.07 1.57
C THR A 110 12.68 4.42 1.03
N GLN A 111 12.95 4.13 -0.25
CA GLN A 111 14.23 4.48 -0.87
C GLN A 111 14.44 6.01 -0.97
N VAL A 112 13.38 6.75 -1.28
CA VAL A 112 13.42 8.21 -1.33
C VAL A 112 13.64 8.80 0.06
N GLU A 113 12.97 8.27 1.08
CA GLU A 113 13.14 8.71 2.48
C GLU A 113 14.58 8.49 2.96
N GLN A 114 15.14 7.29 2.70
CA GLN A 114 16.54 6.99 3.02
C GLN A 114 17.51 7.97 2.34
N TYR A 115 17.30 8.24 1.04
CA TYR A 115 18.13 9.18 0.30
C TYR A 115 18.04 10.61 0.86
N LEU A 116 16.85 11.05 1.27
CA LEU A 116 16.65 12.36 1.88
C LEU A 116 17.35 12.46 3.24
N MET A 117 17.25 11.43 4.09
CA MET A 117 17.96 11.37 5.37
C MET A 117 19.48 11.46 5.17
N GLU A 118 20.04 10.66 4.26
CA GLU A 118 21.47 10.71 3.95
C GLU A 118 21.94 12.10 3.47
N LYS A 119 21.10 12.81 2.70
CA LYS A 119 21.41 14.18 2.24
C LYS A 119 21.34 15.19 3.37
N GLN A 120 20.36 15.06 4.27
CA GLN A 120 20.25 15.92 5.44
C GLN A 120 21.45 15.74 6.37
N ASP A 121 21.89 14.50 6.63
CA ASP A 121 23.06 14.21 7.47
C ASP A 121 24.34 14.82 6.89
N LYS A 122 24.58 14.64 5.58
CA LYS A 122 25.73 15.24 4.90
C LYS A 122 25.74 16.77 5.01
N TYR A 123 24.58 17.40 4.86
CA TYR A 123 24.46 18.85 4.99
C TYR A 123 24.72 19.34 6.42
N VAL A 124 24.24 18.61 7.43
CA VAL A 124 24.49 18.94 8.84
C VAL A 124 25.98 18.84 9.18
N ASP A 125 26.68 17.82 8.68
CA ASP A 125 28.13 17.67 8.89
C ASP A 125 28.94 18.78 8.21
N GLU A 126 28.57 19.16 6.98
CA GLU A 126 29.18 20.30 6.29
C GLU A 126 28.97 21.61 7.07
N LEU A 127 27.77 21.85 7.61
CA LEU A 127 27.49 23.02 8.46
C LEU A 127 28.33 23.01 9.74
N ARG A 128 28.44 21.87 10.44
CA ARG A 128 29.29 21.74 11.64
C ARG A 128 30.74 22.03 11.33
N LEU A 129 31.28 21.48 10.24
CA LEU A 129 32.65 21.75 9.79
C LEU A 129 32.85 23.22 9.43
N GLY A 130 31.85 23.85 8.79
CA GLY A 130 31.86 25.28 8.50
C GLY A 130 31.89 26.16 9.75
N ILE A 131 31.11 25.83 10.78
CA ILE A 131 31.10 26.55 12.06
C ILE A 131 32.43 26.35 12.81
N LEU A 132 32.96 25.13 12.88
CA LEU A 132 34.25 24.84 13.51
C LEU A 132 35.41 25.58 12.81
N LYS A 133 35.41 25.65 11.47
CA LYS A 133 36.39 26.43 10.70
C LYS A 133 36.25 27.93 10.94
N LYS A 134 35.02 28.44 11.12
CA LYS A 134 34.78 29.85 11.46
C LYS A 134 35.19 30.19 12.90
N GLN A 135 35.00 29.28 13.86
CA GLN A 135 35.49 29.45 15.24
C GLN A 135 37.02 29.34 15.33
N LYS A 136 37.66 28.49 14.52
CA LYS A 136 39.12 28.48 14.31
C LYS A 136 39.60 29.58 13.33
N GLY A 137 38.96 30.76 13.35
CA GLY A 137 39.47 31.97 12.69
C GLY A 137 40.79 32.45 13.32
N PRO A 138 41.54 33.38 12.67
CA PRO A 138 43.00 33.45 12.64
C PRO A 138 43.66 33.95 13.95
N GLU A 139 43.61 33.17 15.02
CA GLU A 139 44.24 33.51 16.32
C GLU A 139 45.74 33.17 16.43
N ASN A 140 46.53 33.10 15.34
CA ASN A 140 47.99 33.05 15.55
C ASN A 140 48.92 33.63 14.47
N ALA A 141 48.43 34.37 13.47
CA ALA A 141 49.34 35.03 12.51
C ALA A 141 49.56 36.53 12.80
N LYS A 142 48.64 37.19 13.53
CA LYS A 142 48.73 38.63 13.82
C LYS A 142 49.05 38.97 15.29
N THR A 143 49.06 37.99 16.21
CA THR A 143 49.38 38.21 17.63
C THR A 143 50.86 37.97 17.96
N LEU A 144 51.62 37.27 17.11
CA LEU A 144 53.07 37.07 17.26
C LEU A 144 53.95 38.29 16.90
N LYS A 145 53.34 39.41 16.45
CA LYS A 145 54.07 40.68 16.18
C LYS A 145 53.91 41.74 17.28
N LYS A 146 53.29 41.42 18.42
CA LYS A 146 53.11 42.35 19.55
C LYS A 146 53.77 41.88 20.87
N ILE A 147 54.70 40.92 20.81
CA ILE A 147 55.48 40.46 21.98
C ILE A 147 57.00 40.68 21.76
N CYS A 148 57.37 41.68 20.94
CA CYS A 148 58.72 42.22 20.90
C CYS A 148 58.66 43.72 21.19
#